data_AF-A0AB36ZZA9-F1
#
_entry.id   AF-A0AB36ZZA9-F1
#
_cell.length_a   1.000
_cell.length_b   1.000
_cell.length_c   1.000
_cell.angle_alpha   90.00
_cell.angle_beta   90.00
_cell.angle_gamma   90.00
#
_symmetry.space_group_name_H-M   'P 1'
#
loop_
_entity.id
_entity.type
_entity.pdbx_description
1 polymer ?
#
loop_
_entity_poly.entity_id
_entity_poly.type
_entity_poly.pdbx_seq_one_letter_code
_entity_poly.pdbx_strand_id
1 'polypeptide(L)' 'MTSKVSVLDLYRSEIEEFVKTGASLRSIWKILSSKMPSDVQVSYVGFYRYCKRKGLK' A
#
# COMPACT_ATOMS: atom_id res chain seq x y z
N MET A 1 -15.23 7.30 -16.42
CA MET A 1 -14.57 7.18 -15.10
C MET A 1 -13.10 6.87 -15.34
N THR A 2 -12.22 7.87 -15.27
CA THR A 2 -10.77 7.64 -15.28
C THR A 2 -10.39 7.09 -13.91
N SER A 3 -10.22 5.77 -13.80
CA SER A 3 -9.61 5.15 -12.63
C SER A 3 -8.21 5.74 -12.48
N LYS A 4 -8.04 6.72 -11.59
CA LYS A 4 -6.72 7.23 -11.20
C LYS A 4 -5.94 6.04 -10.64
N VAL A 5 -5.01 5.51 -11.44
CA VAL A 5 -4.06 4.48 -11.00
C VAL A 5 -3.25 5.07 -9.86
N SER A 6 -3.35 4.48 -8.67
CA SER A 6 -2.52 4.87 -7.54
C SER A 6 -1.12 4.30 -7.73
N VAL A 7 -0.10 5.00 -7.24
CA VAL A 7 1.25 4.41 -7.10
C VAL A 7 1.19 3.08 -6.33
N LEU A 8 0.26 2.94 -5.38
CA LEU A 8 0.05 1.70 -4.63
C LEU A 8 -0.53 0.55 -5.46
N ASP A 9 -1.14 0.81 -6.61
CA ASP A 9 -1.58 -0.25 -7.52
C ASP A 9 -0.35 -0.97 -8.14
N LEU A 10 0.80 -0.30 -8.31
CA LEU A 10 2.06 -0.91 -8.75
C LEU A 10 2.60 -1.94 -7.74
N TYR A 11 2.31 -1.74 -6.46
CA TYR A 11 2.75 -2.59 -5.36
C TYR A 11 1.65 -3.52 -4.86
N ARG A 12 0.52 -3.63 -5.57
CA ARG A 12 -0.66 -4.33 -5.08
C ARG A 12 -0.38 -5.79 -4.73
N SER A 13 0.33 -6.52 -5.59
CA SER A 13 0.64 -7.93 -5.35
C SER A 13 1.49 -8.11 -4.09
N GLU A 14 2.52 -7.27 -3.89
CA GLU A 14 3.32 -7.29 -2.66
C GLU A 14 2.47 -6.98 -1.42
N ILE A 15 1.60 -5.97 -1.49
CA ILE A 15 0.69 -5.63 -0.38
C ILE A 15 -0.19 -6.84 -0.03
N GLU A 16 -0.78 -7.49 -1.04
CA GLU A 16 -1.64 -8.66 -0.84
C GLU A 16 -0.87 -9.84 -0.25
N GLU A 17 0.37 -10.09 -0.66
CA GLU A 17 1.23 -11.10 -0.06
C GLU A 17 1.54 -10.80 1.41
N PHE A 18 1.93 -9.56 1.73
CA PHE A 18 2.19 -9.18 3.11
C PHE A 18 0.94 -9.22 4.00
N VAL A 19 -0.24 -8.93 3.44
CA VAL A 19 -1.51 -9.07 4.17
C VAL A 19 -1.80 -10.55 4.47
N LYS A 20 -1.56 -11.45 3.50
CA LYS A 20 -1.73 -12.90 3.70
C LYS A 20 -0.83 -13.49 4.77
N THR A 21 0.35 -12.92 5.01
CA THR A 21 1.25 -13.37 6.10
C THR A 21 0.78 -12.92 7.49
N GLY A 22 -0.27 -12.10 7.58
CA GLY A 22 -0.77 -11.55 8.84
C GLY A 22 0.05 -10.36 9.35
N ALA A 23 0.92 -9.77 8.52
CA ALA A 23 1.67 -8.60 8.90
C ALA A 23 0.75 -7.40 9.13
N SER A 24 1.04 -6.59 10.16
CA SER A 24 0.24 -5.39 10.42
C SER A 24 0.37 -4.39 9.26
N LEU A 25 -0.74 -3.73 8.89
CA LEU A 25 -0.73 -2.68 7.86
C LEU A 25 0.36 -1.61 8.07
N ARG A 26 0.70 -1.31 9.34
CA ARG A 26 1.78 -0.37 9.67
C ARG A 26 3.16 -0.91 9.32
N SER A 27 3.42 -2.20 9.55
CA SER A 27 4.67 -2.86 9.15
C SER A 27 4.78 -2.93 7.64
N ILE A 28 3.69 -3.32 6.96
CA ILE A 28 3.62 -3.39 5.49
C ILE A 28 3.93 -2.02 4.88
N TRP A 29 3.30 -0.97 5.40
CA TRP A 29 3.55 0.39 4.97
C TRP A 29 5.03 0.80 5.14
N LYS A 30 5.66 0.48 6.27
CA LYS A 30 7.08 0.79 6.48
C LYS A 30 7.98 0.11 5.45
N ILE A 31 7.75 -1.18 5.19
CA ILE A 31 8.51 -1.97 4.21
C ILE A 31 8.32 -1.41 2.80
N LEU A 32 7.09 -1.06 2.42
CA LEU A 32 6.83 -0.46 1.12
C LEU A 32 7.43 0.93 0.98
N SER A 33 7.25 1.77 2.01
CA SER A 33 7.78 3.13 2.02
C SER A 33 9.31 3.13 1.91
N SER A 34 10.01 2.15 2.49
CA SER A 34 11.47 2.04 2.34
C SER A 34 11.93 1.62 0.95
N LYS A 35 11.06 0.99 0.14
CA LYS A 35 11.35 0.64 -1.26
C LYS A 35 10.98 1.75 -2.24
N MET A 36 10.13 2.70 -1.82
CA MET A 36 9.68 3.80 -2.66
C MET A 36 10.73 4.93 -2.70
N PRO A 37 10.95 5.55 -3.87
CA PRO A 37 11.69 6.81 -3.95
C PRO A 37 11.04 7.88 -3.06
N SER A 38 11.85 8.77 -2.49
CA SER A 38 11.41 9.84 -1.59
C SER A 38 10.30 10.71 -2.18
N ASP A 39 10.36 11.00 -3.48
CA ASP A 39 9.44 11.90 -4.18
C ASP A 39 8.04 11.30 -4.42
N VAL A 40 7.90 9.98 -4.25
CA VAL A 40 6.64 9.25 -4.46
C VAL A 40 6.19 8.48 -3.22
N GLN A 41 6.84 8.70 -2.07
CA GLN A 41 6.46 8.07 -0.83
C GLN A 41 5.02 8.40 -0.44
N VAL A 42 4.27 7.37 -0.07
CA VAL A 42 2.88 7.51 0.33
C VAL A 42 2.80 7.58 1.85
N SER A 43 2.05 8.54 2.38
CA SER A 43 1.77 8.61 3.82
C SER A 43 1.03 7.37 4.31
N TYR A 44 1.21 7.02 5.59
CA TYR A 44 0.49 5.90 6.19
C TYR A 44 -1.03 6.02 6.04
N VAL A 45 -1.57 7.24 6.17
CA VAL A 45 -3.01 7.50 5.99
C VAL A 45 -3.46 7.22 4.55
N GLY A 46 -2.64 7.60 3.56
CA GLY A 46 -2.90 7.30 2.15
C GLY A 46 -2.91 5.80 1.88
N PHE A 47 -1.93 5.08 2.40
CA PHE A 47 -1.84 3.62 2.35
C PHE A 47 -3.04 2.94 3.03
N TYR A 48 -3.38 3.35 4.25
CA TYR A 48 -4.51 2.79 4.99
C TYR A 48 -5.84 2.97 4.25
N ARG A 49 -6.09 4.17 3.70
CA ARG A 49 -7.28 4.44 2.89
C ARG A 49 -7.30 3.63 1.59
N TYR A 50 -6.15 3.35 1.01
CA TYR A 50 -6.03 2.46 -0.14
C TYR A 50 -6.42 1.02 0.23
N CYS A 51 -5.80 0.46 1.27
CA CYS A 51 -6.10 -0.90 1.75
C CYS A 51 -7.59 -1.06 2.07
N LYS A 52 -8.17 -0.11 2.80
CA LYS A 52 -9.60 -0.09 3.14
C LYS A 52 -10.50 -0.07 1.89
N ARG A 53 -10.16 0.73 0.87
CA ARG A 53 -10.92 0.79 -0.40
C ARG A 53 -10.82 -0.50 -1.21
N LYS A 54 -9.70 -1.22 -1.11
CA LYS A 54 -9.45 -2.49 -1.81
C LYS A 54 -9.91 -3.72 -1.03
N GLY A 55 -10.45 -3.54 0.18
CA GLY A 55 -10.90 -4.64 1.04
C GLY A 55 -9.76 -5.43 1.71
N LEU A 56 -8.55 -4.87 1.75
CA LEU A 56 -7.38 -5.47 2.39
C LEU A 56 -7.45 -5.19 3.90
N LYS A 57 -7.47 -6.24 4.72
CA LYS A 57 -7.65 -6.18 6.18
C LYS A 57 -6.53 -6.91 6.89
#